data_AF-A0A536EW54-F1
#
_entry.id   AF-A0A536EW54-F1
#
_cell.length_a   1.000
_cell.length_b   1.000
_cell.length_c   1.000
_cell.angle_alpha   90.00
_cell.angle_beta   90.00
_cell.angle_gamma   90.00
#
_symmetry.space_group_name_H-M   'P 1'
#
loop_
_entity.id
_entity.type
_entity.pdbx_description
1 polymer ?
#
loop_
_entity_poly.entity_id
_entity_poly.type
_entity_poly.pdbx_seq_one_letter_code
_entity_poly.pdbx_strand_id
1 'polypeptide(L)'
;MISGMAVIPEYVRAQLKARFELRLGGPVHLTLYTRPGSSRLILPAGLGCATCEDARQMAELLADAAPEKVTLDVVDVSRDSDRTRADQVDEVPTIAIGADTEAGRIRFQGLPTGTEFPALIDAIERVSRAEHGLSAASLAELARLDQPTEVMVFATPT
;
A
#
# COMPACT_ATOMS: atom_id res chain seq x y z
N MET A 1 22.89 13.98 2.01
CA MET A 1 21.93 14.54 2.98
C MET A 1 20.66 13.74 2.80
N ILE A 2 20.38 12.86 3.77
CA ILE A 2 19.27 11.90 3.70
C ILE A 2 17.99 12.71 3.86
N SER A 3 17.33 12.97 2.75
CA SER A 3 15.97 13.51 2.74
C SER A 3 15.06 12.38 3.20
N GLY A 4 14.94 12.16 4.51
CA GLY A 4 13.75 11.53 5.05
C GLY A 4 12.54 12.30 4.54
N MET A 5 11.38 11.65 4.44
CA MET A 5 10.11 12.24 3.98
C MET A 5 9.64 13.35 4.94
N ALA A 6 10.40 14.43 5.05
CA ALA A 6 10.24 15.52 5.98
C ALA A 6 9.03 16.34 5.52
N VAL A 7 7.90 16.03 6.15
CA VAL A 7 6.63 16.76 6.05
C VAL A 7 6.06 16.76 4.64
N ILE A 8 5.14 15.83 4.38
CA ILE A 8 4.26 15.89 3.19
C ILE A 8 3.63 17.29 3.13
N PRO A 9 3.85 18.07 2.06
CA PRO A 9 3.39 19.45 2.00
C PRO A 9 1.87 19.55 2.14
N GLU A 10 1.39 20.62 2.79
CA GLU A 10 -0.04 20.81 3.03
C GLU A 10 -0.87 20.85 1.74
N TYR A 11 -0.30 21.39 0.65
CA TYR A 11 -0.98 21.38 -0.65
C TYR A 11 -1.20 19.95 -1.19
N VAL A 12 -0.28 19.01 -0.93
CA VAL A 12 -0.42 17.61 -1.33
C VAL A 12 -1.53 16.95 -0.51
N ARG A 13 -1.60 17.23 0.79
CA ARG A 13 -2.69 16.76 1.67
C ARG A 13 -4.05 17.24 1.17
N ALA A 14 -4.16 18.53 0.86
CA ALA A 14 -5.38 19.12 0.34
C ALA A 14 -5.80 18.51 -1.01
N GLN A 15 -4.85 18.30 -1.93
CA GLN A 15 -5.11 17.65 -3.22
C GLN A 15 -5.56 16.20 -3.06
N LEU A 16 -4.90 15.44 -2.20
CA LEU A 16 -5.25 14.05 -1.93
C LEU A 16 -6.65 13.93 -1.33
N LYS A 17 -6.97 14.78 -0.33
CA LYS A 17 -8.29 14.85 0.27
C LYS A 17 -9.38 15.17 -0.75
N ALA A 18 -9.21 16.24 -1.52
CA ALA A 18 -10.17 16.63 -2.56
C ALA A 18 -10.36 15.52 -3.61
N ARG A 19 -9.28 14.82 -3.96
CA ARG A 19 -9.33 13.68 -4.87
C ARG A 19 -10.12 12.52 -4.26
N PHE A 20 -9.85 12.13 -3.02
CA PHE A 20 -10.54 11.01 -2.37
C PHE A 20 -12.01 11.30 -2.09
N GLU A 21 -12.36 12.53 -1.72
CA GLU A 21 -13.76 12.95 -1.57
C GLU A 21 -14.56 12.73 -2.85
N LEU A 22 -13.97 13.05 -4.01
CA LEU A 22 -14.61 12.92 -5.31
C LEU A 22 -14.61 11.48 -5.84
N ARG A 23 -13.57 10.69 -5.54
CA ARG A 23 -13.26 9.46 -6.28
C ARG A 23 -13.53 8.18 -5.52
N LEU A 24 -13.56 8.19 -4.19
CA LEU A 24 -13.80 6.98 -3.41
C LEU A 24 -15.30 6.67 -3.32
N GLY A 25 -15.71 5.51 -3.82
CA GLY A 25 -17.11 5.04 -3.82
C GLY A 25 -17.50 4.22 -2.58
N GLY A 26 -16.54 3.54 -1.96
CA GLY A 26 -16.73 2.60 -0.85
C GLY A 26 -15.51 2.48 0.06
N PRO A 27 -15.61 1.70 1.14
CA PRO A 27 -14.54 1.56 2.13
C PRO A 27 -13.33 0.80 1.57
N VAL A 28 -12.15 1.23 1.99
CA VAL A 28 -10.85 0.64 1.68
C VAL A 28 -10.13 0.39 2.99
N HIS A 29 -9.54 -0.80 3.11
CA HIS A 29 -8.67 -1.15 4.23
C HIS A 29 -7.24 -1.27 3.73
N LEU A 30 -6.38 -0.45 4.31
CA LEU A 30 -4.94 -0.51 4.10
C LEU A 30 -4.33 -1.34 5.23
N THR A 31 -3.45 -2.27 4.88
CA THR A 31 -2.58 -2.93 5.85
C THR A 31 -1.14 -2.63 5.50
N LEU A 32 -0.43 -1.97 6.41
CA LEU A 32 1.00 -1.73 6.31
C LEU A 32 1.76 -2.80 7.09
N TYR A 33 2.50 -3.64 6.39
CA TYR A 33 3.49 -4.52 6.99
C TYR A 33 4.82 -3.79 7.09
N THR A 34 5.34 -3.70 8.29
CA THR A 34 6.52 -2.90 8.61
C THR A 34 7.38 -3.61 9.64
N ARG A 35 8.56 -3.07 9.89
CA ARG A 35 9.43 -3.47 10.99
C ARG A 35 10.02 -2.20 11.62
N PRO A 36 10.20 -2.16 12.95
CA PRO A 36 10.85 -1.04 13.60
C PRO A 36 12.17 -0.68 12.91
N GLY A 37 12.31 0.58 12.54
CA GLY A 37 13.58 1.10 12.06
C GLY A 37 14.62 0.95 13.16
N SER A 38 15.82 0.51 12.82
CA SER A 38 16.98 0.54 13.72
C SER A 38 17.51 1.97 13.79
N SER A 39 16.70 2.90 14.27
CA SER A 39 16.93 4.35 14.24
C SER A 39 18.14 4.83 15.07
N ARG A 40 18.97 3.91 15.57
CA ARG A 40 20.25 4.20 16.26
C ARG A 40 21.41 3.29 15.86
N LEU A 41 21.24 2.34 14.94
CA LEU A 41 22.30 1.39 14.56
C LEU A 41 22.39 1.31 13.04
N ILE A 42 23.62 1.44 12.51
CA ILE A 42 23.93 1.06 11.14
C ILE A 42 23.91 -0.47 11.11
N LEU A 43 22.86 -1.02 10.53
CA LEU A 43 22.72 -2.47 10.37
C LEU A 43 23.38 -2.92 9.06
N PRO A 44 23.97 -4.14 9.01
CA PRO A 44 24.41 -4.76 7.76
C PRO A 44 23.28 -4.85 6.72
N ALA A 45 23.64 -4.94 5.44
CA ALA A 45 22.66 -5.14 4.37
C ALA A 45 21.76 -6.35 4.68
N GLY A 46 20.43 -6.16 4.59
CA GLY A 46 19.42 -7.17 4.94
C GLY A 46 18.98 -7.16 6.41
N LEU A 47 19.59 -6.33 7.27
CA LEU A 47 19.15 -6.13 8.65
C LEU A 47 18.45 -4.77 8.78
N GLY A 48 17.18 -4.78 9.20
CA GLY A 48 16.35 -3.57 9.34
C GLY A 48 15.49 -3.26 8.11
N CYS A 49 14.86 -2.08 8.12
CA CYS A 49 14.02 -1.59 7.03
C CYS A 49 14.19 -0.08 6.89
N ALA A 50 14.98 0.34 5.89
CA ALA A 50 15.37 1.74 5.73
C ALA A 50 14.19 2.67 5.41
N THR A 51 13.18 2.15 4.70
CA THR A 51 12.04 2.92 4.18
C THR A 51 10.73 2.64 4.93
N CYS A 52 10.76 1.84 6.00
CA CYS A 52 9.54 1.46 6.74
C CYS A 52 8.86 2.64 7.42
N GLU A 53 9.64 3.59 7.94
CA GLU A 53 9.09 4.80 8.57
C GLU A 53 8.45 5.73 7.52
N ASP A 54 9.12 5.88 6.39
CA ASP A 54 8.61 6.63 5.24
C ASP A 54 7.31 6.02 4.69
N ALA A 55 7.23 4.69 4.60
CA ALA A 55 6.02 3.98 4.18
C ALA A 55 4.88 4.13 5.19
N ARG A 56 5.21 4.19 6.49
CA ARG A 56 4.25 4.47 7.54
C ARG A 56 3.62 5.84 7.41
N GLN A 57 4.44 6.88 7.27
CA GLN A 57 3.96 8.24 7.09
C GLN A 57 3.09 8.39 5.84
N MET A 58 3.43 7.66 4.77
CA MET A 58 2.61 7.60 3.56
C MET A 58 1.27 6.89 3.80
N ALA A 59 1.25 5.76 4.48
CA ALA A 59 0.01 5.04 4.79
C ALA A 59 -0.92 5.86 5.70
N GLU A 60 -0.35 6.53 6.71
CA GLU A 60 -1.08 7.44 7.60
C GLU A 60 -1.65 8.64 6.82
N LEU A 61 -0.88 9.23 5.90
CA LEU A 61 -1.39 10.28 5.00
C LEU A 61 -2.62 9.83 4.20
N LEU A 62 -2.61 8.61 3.67
CA LEU A 62 -3.71 8.07 2.87
C LEU A 62 -4.96 7.85 3.71
N ALA A 63 -4.81 7.36 4.94
CA ALA A 63 -5.91 7.20 5.89
C ALA A 63 -6.49 8.57 6.32
N ASP A 64 -5.62 9.52 6.66
CA ASP A 64 -6.01 10.89 7.08
C ASP A 64 -6.74 11.66 5.98
N ALA A 65 -6.48 11.36 4.71
CA ALA A 65 -7.12 12.03 3.59
C ALA A 65 -8.60 11.67 3.44
N ALA A 66 -9.03 10.50 3.91
CA ALA A 66 -10.43 10.07 3.87
C ALA A 66 -10.76 9.11 5.04
N PRO A 67 -10.75 9.59 6.30
CA PRO A 67 -10.83 8.73 7.48
C PRO A 67 -12.15 7.97 7.61
N GLU A 68 -13.22 8.43 6.95
CA GLU A 68 -14.51 7.73 6.90
C GLU A 68 -14.52 6.56 5.90
N LYS A 69 -13.57 6.52 4.96
CA LYS A 69 -13.51 5.53 3.87
C LYS A 69 -12.22 4.73 3.86
N VAL A 70 -11.13 5.23 4.42
CA VAL A 70 -9.82 4.57 4.40
C VAL A 70 -9.42 4.26 5.83
N THR A 71 -9.38 2.98 6.16
CA THR A 71 -8.84 2.50 7.44
C THR A 71 -7.42 1.99 7.25
N LEU A 72 -6.63 2.07 8.32
CA LEU A 72 -5.23 1.61 8.31
C LEU A 72 -4.99 0.68 9.49
N ASP A 73 -4.42 -0.48 9.20
CA ASP A 73 -3.82 -1.38 10.18
C ASP A 73 -2.31 -1.48 9.95
N VAL A 74 -1.54 -1.53 11.04
CA VAL A 74 -0.07 -1.55 11.00
C VAL A 74 0.43 -2.82 11.68
N VAL A 75 1.05 -3.68 10.88
CA VAL A 75 1.56 -4.98 11.29
C VAL A 75 3.08 -4.92 11.42
N ASP A 76 3.57 -5.08 12.64
CA ASP A 76 5.01 -5.28 12.89
C ASP A 76 5.37 -6.75 12.68
N VAL A 77 6.00 -7.06 11.55
CA VAL A 77 6.37 -8.43 11.18
C VAL A 77 7.41 -9.05 12.12
N SER A 78 8.10 -8.26 12.95
CA SER A 78 9.01 -8.78 13.98
C SER A 78 8.30 -9.26 15.24
N ARG A 79 7.03 -8.89 15.41
CA ARG A 79 6.21 -9.22 16.58
C ARG A 79 5.05 -10.16 16.24
N ASP A 80 4.57 -10.13 15.01
CA ASP A 80 3.37 -10.86 14.57
C ASP A 80 3.68 -11.80 13.39
N SER A 81 4.43 -12.86 13.68
CA SER A 81 4.82 -13.87 12.69
C SER A 81 3.64 -14.69 12.17
N ASP A 82 2.61 -14.87 12.98
CA ASP A 82 1.45 -15.70 12.64
C ASP A 82 0.58 -15.00 11.61
N ARG A 83 0.31 -13.71 11.83
CA ARG A 83 -0.38 -12.87 10.85
C ARG A 83 0.42 -12.74 9.56
N THR A 84 1.71 -12.45 9.65
CA THR A 84 2.59 -12.33 8.49
C THR A 84 2.59 -13.60 7.61
N ARG A 85 2.58 -14.78 8.24
CA ARG A 85 2.47 -16.06 7.54
C ARG A 85 1.10 -16.27 6.92
N ALA A 86 0.02 -15.95 7.65
CA ALA A 86 -1.34 -16.07 7.16
C ALA A 86 -1.58 -15.16 5.93
N ASP A 87 -1.02 -13.96 5.97
CA ASP A 87 -1.12 -12.97 4.90
C ASP A 87 -0.10 -13.21 3.77
N GLN A 88 0.83 -14.16 3.91
CA GLN A 88 1.87 -14.49 2.93
C GLN A 88 2.68 -13.23 2.53
N VAL A 89 3.18 -12.50 3.53
CA VAL A 89 4.01 -11.30 3.32
C VAL A 89 5.44 -11.58 3.73
N ASP A 90 6.33 -11.70 2.75
CA ASP A 90 7.73 -12.04 2.99
C ASP A 90 8.64 -10.80 3.06
N GLU A 91 8.21 -9.66 2.50
CA GLU A 91 9.02 -8.45 2.35
C GLU A 91 8.37 -7.22 3.02
N VAL A 92 9.21 -6.33 3.55
CA VAL A 92 8.78 -5.06 4.17
C VAL A 92 9.61 -3.88 3.65
N PRO A 93 9.01 -2.68 3.52
CA PRO A 93 7.60 -2.38 3.81
C PRO A 93 6.68 -2.93 2.72
N THR A 94 5.47 -3.36 3.10
CA THR A 94 4.42 -3.76 2.14
C THR A 94 3.12 -3.05 2.49
N ILE A 95 2.53 -2.36 1.52
CA ILE A 95 1.18 -1.77 1.64
C ILE A 95 0.21 -2.67 0.88
N ALA A 96 -0.70 -3.32 1.61
CA ALA A 96 -1.79 -4.11 1.03
C ALA A 96 -3.09 -3.30 1.02
N ILE A 97 -3.88 -3.45 -0.05
CA ILE A 97 -5.12 -2.69 -0.29
C ILE A 97 -6.26 -3.68 -0.47
N GLY A 98 -7.24 -3.63 0.43
CA GLY A 98 -8.45 -4.44 0.41
C GLY A 98 -9.73 -3.60 0.36
N ALA A 99 -10.82 -4.18 -0.11
CA ALA A 99 -12.14 -3.58 -0.03
C ALA A 99 -12.76 -3.90 1.33
N ASP A 100 -13.35 -2.90 2.00
CA ASP A 100 -13.96 -3.07 3.32
C ASP A 100 -13.05 -3.83 4.31
N THR A 101 -13.47 -4.95 4.89
CA THR A 101 -12.64 -5.76 5.82
C THR A 101 -11.88 -6.90 5.13
N GLU A 102 -11.84 -6.93 3.79
CA GLU A 102 -11.16 -7.99 3.05
C GLU A 102 -9.63 -7.88 3.14
N ALA A 103 -8.95 -9.03 3.14
CA ALA A 103 -7.50 -9.06 3.05
C ALA A 103 -7.03 -8.43 1.72
N GLY A 104 -6.07 -7.51 1.80
CA GLY A 104 -5.56 -6.81 0.63
C GLY A 104 -4.80 -7.72 -0.32
N ARG A 105 -5.39 -7.97 -1.50
CA ARG A 105 -4.78 -8.77 -2.59
C ARG A 105 -3.93 -7.95 -3.54
N ILE A 106 -4.12 -6.63 -3.57
CA ILE A 106 -3.22 -5.70 -4.28
C ILE A 106 -2.16 -5.24 -3.29
N ARG A 107 -0.88 -5.43 -3.63
CA ARG A 107 0.24 -5.19 -2.72
C ARG A 107 1.33 -4.37 -3.41
N PHE A 108 1.80 -3.35 -2.71
CA PHE A 108 2.99 -2.58 -3.07
C PHE A 108 4.11 -2.98 -2.13
N GLN A 109 5.08 -3.73 -2.64
CA GLN A 109 6.29 -4.13 -1.91
C GLN A 109 7.39 -3.08 -2.15
N GLY A 110 7.90 -2.49 -1.08
CA GLY A 110 8.78 -1.32 -1.11
C GLY A 110 8.04 0.00 -0.86
N LEU A 111 8.72 1.12 -1.09
CA LEU A 111 8.17 2.46 -0.90
C LEU A 111 7.71 3.06 -2.25
N PRO A 112 6.41 3.23 -2.50
CA PRO A 112 5.89 3.68 -3.79
C PRO A 112 5.98 5.21 -3.93
N THR A 113 7.19 5.73 -4.12
CA THR A 113 7.44 7.16 -4.42
C THR A 113 7.51 7.44 -5.91
N GLY A 114 7.70 8.71 -6.28
CA GLY A 114 7.89 9.13 -7.67
C GLY A 114 6.69 8.76 -8.54
N THR A 115 6.94 8.10 -9.67
CA THR A 115 5.93 7.63 -10.61
C THR A 115 4.99 6.55 -10.07
N GLU A 116 5.37 5.88 -8.97
CA GLU A 116 4.57 4.81 -8.36
C GLU A 116 3.52 5.33 -7.38
N PHE A 117 3.68 6.55 -6.85
CA PHE A 117 2.68 7.13 -5.95
C PHE A 117 1.31 7.30 -6.63
N PRO A 118 1.20 7.84 -7.87
CA PRO A 118 -0.06 7.83 -8.61
C PRO A 118 -0.67 6.44 -8.83
N ALA A 119 0.15 5.39 -9.01
CA ALA A 119 -0.34 4.02 -9.17
C ALA A 119 -0.96 3.48 -7.87
N LEU A 120 -0.37 3.80 -6.72
CA LEU A 120 -0.96 3.49 -5.41
C LEU A 120 -2.33 4.18 -5.24
N ILE A 121 -2.43 5.46 -5.59
CA ILE A 121 -3.68 6.22 -5.55
C ILE A 121 -4.75 5.61 -6.46
N ASP A 122 -4.38 5.24 -7.68
CA ASP A 122 -5.30 4.60 -8.64
C ASP A 122 -5.80 3.23 -8.14
N ALA A 123 -4.93 2.44 -7.49
CA ALA A 123 -5.31 1.17 -6.89
C ALA A 123 -6.35 1.34 -5.77
N ILE A 124 -6.13 2.27 -4.84
CA ILE A 124 -7.09 2.60 -3.75
C ILE A 124 -8.44 3.00 -4.33
N GLU A 125 -8.42 3.86 -5.35
CA GLU A 125 -9.61 4.33 -6.04
C GLU A 125 -10.41 3.22 -6.72
N ARG A 126 -9.73 2.31 -7.42
CA ARG A 126 -10.36 1.17 -8.11
C ARG A 126 -10.97 0.18 -7.14
N VAL A 127 -10.25 -0.14 -6.07
CA VAL A 127 -10.76 -0.99 -4.98
C VAL A 127 -12.01 -0.35 -4.37
N SER A 128 -11.93 0.94 -4.03
CA SER A 128 -13.06 1.68 -3.45
C SER A 128 -14.32 1.67 -4.32
N ARG A 129 -14.18 1.72 -5.65
CA ARG A 129 -15.31 1.72 -6.59
C ARG A 129 -15.73 0.33 -7.08
N ALA A 130 -15.00 -0.73 -6.70
CA ALA A 130 -15.12 -2.06 -7.30
C ALA A 130 -15.01 -2.04 -8.85
N GLU A 131 -14.15 -1.15 -9.38
CA GLU A 131 -13.97 -0.92 -10.82
C GLU A 131 -12.59 -1.43 -11.29
N HIS A 132 -12.56 -2.55 -12.00
CA HIS A 132 -11.31 -3.11 -12.53
C HIS A 132 -10.90 -2.48 -13.89
N GLY A 133 -11.83 -1.88 -14.64
CA GLY A 133 -11.54 -1.23 -15.94
C GLY A 133 -11.04 -2.16 -17.03
N LEU A 134 -11.38 -3.45 -16.94
CA LEU A 134 -11.00 -4.49 -17.93
C LEU A 134 -12.13 -4.70 -18.92
N SER A 135 -11.76 -5.07 -20.16
CA SER A 135 -12.72 -5.41 -21.20
C SER A 135 -13.46 -6.72 -20.89
N ALA A 136 -14.65 -6.90 -21.48
CA ALA A 136 -15.40 -8.16 -21.36
C ALA A 136 -14.59 -9.37 -21.87
N ALA A 137 -13.79 -9.18 -22.94
CA ALA A 137 -12.91 -10.22 -23.45
C ALA A 137 -11.83 -10.61 -22.42
N SER A 138 -11.21 -9.62 -21.76
CA SER A 138 -10.22 -9.87 -20.71
C SER A 138 -10.82 -10.60 -19.51
N LEU A 139 -12.03 -10.22 -19.09
CA LEU A 139 -12.74 -10.90 -18.01
C LEU A 139 -13.06 -12.36 -18.37
N ALA A 140 -13.46 -12.62 -19.62
CA ALA A 140 -13.74 -13.97 -20.09
C ALA A 140 -12.50 -14.86 -20.04
N GLU A 141 -11.32 -14.34 -20.41
CA GLU A 141 -10.07 -15.10 -20.28
C GLU A 141 -9.63 -15.28 -18.83
N LEU A 142 -9.75 -14.25 -17.99
CA LEU A 142 -9.42 -14.35 -16.55
C LEU A 142 -10.31 -15.37 -15.83
N ALA A 143 -11.57 -15.51 -16.24
CA ALA A 143 -12.49 -16.50 -15.68
C ALA A 143 -12.08 -17.96 -15.94
N ARG A 144 -11.10 -18.20 -16.83
CA ARG A 144 -10.57 -19.53 -17.13
C ARG A 144 -9.40 -19.94 -16.23
N LEU A 145 -8.88 -19.03 -15.40
CA LEU A 145 -7.84 -19.34 -14.42
C LEU A 145 -8.43 -20.25 -13.34
N ASP A 146 -7.89 -21.47 -13.22
CA ASP A 146 -8.35 -22.51 -12.29
C ASP A 146 -7.38 -22.75 -11.13
N GLN A 147 -6.29 -21.97 -11.07
CA GLN A 147 -5.28 -22.03 -10.02
C GLN A 147 -5.00 -20.63 -9.44
N PRO A 148 -4.61 -20.56 -8.15
CA PRO A 148 -4.12 -19.31 -7.57
C PRO A 148 -2.99 -18.74 -8.44
N THR A 149 -3.19 -17.53 -8.94
CA THR A 149 -2.26 -16.86 -9.85
C THR A 149 -1.74 -15.59 -9.19
N GLU A 150 -0.41 -15.47 -9.11
CA GLU A 150 0.28 -14.28 -8.62
C GLU A 150 0.88 -13.50 -9.80
N VAL A 151 0.71 -12.19 -9.78
CA VAL A 151 1.30 -11.28 -10.78
C VAL A 151 2.25 -10.33 -10.07
N MET A 152 3.53 -10.43 -10.40
CA MET A 152 4.57 -9.53 -9.90
C MET A 152 4.96 -8.52 -10.97
N VAL A 153 4.92 -7.24 -10.62
CA VAL A 153 5.38 -6.14 -11.47
C VAL A 153 6.56 -5.47 -10.79
N PHE A 154 7.74 -5.57 -11.41
CA PHE A 154 8.96 -4.94 -10.90
C PHE A 154 9.09 -3.54 -11.50
N ALA A 155 9.15 -2.53 -10.62
CA ALA A 155 9.23 -1.13 -10.99
C ALA A 155 10.34 -0.42 -10.19
N THR A 156 10.75 0.75 -10.68
CA THR A 156 11.65 1.66 -9.96
C THR A 156 10.97 3.03 -9.84
N PRO A 157 10.99 3.65 -8.64
CA PRO A 157 10.52 5.03 -8.50
C PRO A 157 11.55 5.94 -9.17
N THR A 158 11.27 6.39 -10.39
CA THR A 158 12.14 7.33 -11.14
C THR A 158 11.98 8.76 -10.66
#